data_AF-F0XJZ3-F1
#
_entry.id   AF-F0XJZ3-F1
#
_cell.length_a   1.000
_cell.length_b   1.000
_cell.length_c   1.000
_cell.angle_alpha   90.00
_cell.angle_beta   90.00
_cell.angle_gamma   90.00
#
_symmetry.space_group_name_H-M   'P 1'
#
loop_
_entity.id
_entity.type
_entity.pdbx_description
1 polymer ?
#
loop_
_entity_poly.entity_id
_entity_poly.type
_entity_poly.pdbx_seq_one_letter_code
_entity_poly.pdbx_strand_id
1 'polypeptide(L)'
;MTASSAGLVYVAAIMAVVGAAVGSAVEVSPSVNTAELLHGHLMARSAISLQPFRGDLAGVAADAITQSSDSSRQYEVNGDTFMDFATAASRACDNQHNSCADAANRQTAVNVTVSDCDTQNTECKAVAASATQTAFPVLTTSNTEFDFFCDQ
;
A
#
# COMPACT_ATOMS: atom_id res chain seq x y z
N MET A 1 -30.24 -25.10 42.75
CA MET A 1 -28.86 -25.35 43.19
C MET A 1 -28.68 -26.85 43.39
N THR A 2 -28.12 -27.54 42.40
CA THR A 2 -27.51 -28.88 42.51
C THR A 2 -26.42 -28.95 41.43
N ALA A 3 -25.19 -29.27 41.83
CA ALA A 3 -24.00 -29.30 40.99
C ALA A 3 -23.39 -30.72 40.99
N SER A 4 -22.93 -31.19 39.82
CA SER A 4 -21.96 -32.29 39.58
C SER A 4 -22.10 -32.74 38.11
N SER A 5 -21.07 -33.09 37.34
CA SER A 5 -19.66 -33.37 37.64
C SER A 5 -18.83 -33.30 36.36
N ALA A 6 -17.54 -33.04 36.56
CA ALA A 6 -16.42 -32.99 35.63
C ALA A 6 -16.39 -34.05 34.50
N GLY A 7 -15.95 -33.61 33.32
CA GLY A 7 -15.38 -34.47 32.28
C GLY A 7 -14.09 -33.84 31.77
N LEU A 8 -12.95 -34.24 32.34
CA LEU A 8 -11.61 -33.72 32.03
C LEU A 8 -10.66 -34.91 31.95
N VAL A 9 -10.41 -35.44 30.74
CA VAL A 9 -9.38 -36.45 30.39
C VAL A 9 -9.27 -36.39 28.85
N TYR A 10 -8.13 -36.35 28.14
CA TYR A 10 -6.72 -36.46 28.45
C TYR A 10 -5.94 -35.82 27.27
N VAL A 11 -4.76 -35.29 27.56
CA VAL A 11 -3.79 -34.79 26.57
C VAL A 11 -3.18 -35.96 25.80
N ALA A 12 -3.04 -35.84 24.48
CA ALA A 12 -2.04 -36.57 23.71
C ALA A 12 -1.29 -35.59 22.81
N ALA A 13 0.02 -35.53 23.03
CA ALA A 13 0.93 -34.61 22.39
C ALA A 13 1.65 -35.27 21.19
N ILE A 14 2.21 -34.40 20.34
CA ILE A 14 3.38 -34.57 19.45
C ILE A 14 3.16 -35.36 18.15
N MET A 15 3.28 -34.65 17.01
CA MET A 15 4.28 -34.96 15.97
C MET A 15 4.57 -33.70 15.14
N ALA A 16 5.81 -33.23 15.21
CA ALA A 16 6.38 -32.27 14.25
C ALA A 16 6.56 -32.98 12.91
N VAL A 17 6.18 -32.32 11.80
CA VAL A 17 6.55 -32.76 10.46
C VAL A 17 7.45 -31.69 9.84
N VAL A 18 8.62 -32.18 9.44
CA VAL A 18 9.78 -31.49 8.86
C VAL A 18 9.40 -30.80 7.54
N GLY A 19 10.01 -29.64 7.31
CA GLY A 19 9.79 -28.81 6.13
C GLY A 19 10.26 -29.42 4.81
N ALA A 20 9.66 -28.93 3.74
CA ALA A 20 10.18 -28.99 2.38
C ALA A 20 10.19 -27.57 1.81
N ALA A 21 11.35 -26.91 1.90
CA ALA A 21 11.63 -25.75 1.06
C ALA A 21 11.96 -26.29 -0.34
N VAL A 22 11.07 -26.08 -1.31
CA VAL A 22 11.41 -26.26 -2.72
C VAL A 22 12.29 -25.09 -3.15
N GLY A 23 13.61 -25.27 -3.02
CA GLY A 23 14.59 -24.39 -3.64
C GLY A 23 14.52 -24.56 -5.15
N SER A 24 13.99 -23.57 -5.87
CA SER A 24 14.25 -23.43 -7.29
C SER A 24 15.63 -22.79 -7.44
N ALA A 25 16.65 -23.63 -7.66
CA ALA A 25 17.92 -23.15 -8.20
C ALA A 25 17.68 -22.79 -9.67
N VAL A 26 17.35 -21.52 -9.94
CA VAL A 26 17.48 -20.97 -11.29
C VAL A 26 18.96 -20.71 -11.51
N GLU A 27 19.60 -21.57 -12.29
CA GLU A 27 20.95 -21.31 -12.81
C GLU A 27 20.88 -20.19 -13.85
N VAL A 28 20.98 -18.95 -13.39
CA VAL A 28 21.18 -17.80 -14.28
C VAL A 28 22.66 -17.79 -14.69
N SER A 29 22.94 -18.19 -15.92
CA SER A 29 24.23 -17.95 -16.57
C SER A 29 24.49 -16.43 -16.62
N PRO A 30 25.61 -15.90 -16.08
CA PRO A 30 25.95 -14.51 -16.30
C PRO A 30 26.74 -14.40 -17.62
N SER A 31 26.05 -14.04 -18.71
CA SER A 31 26.71 -13.30 -19.80
C SER A 31 26.16 -11.89 -19.83
N VAL A 32 26.39 -11.15 -18.75
CA VAL A 32 26.07 -9.72 -18.71
C VAL A 32 27.32 -8.99 -19.19
N ASN A 33 27.25 -8.42 -20.39
CA ASN A 33 28.31 -7.57 -20.92
C ASN A 33 28.45 -6.35 -20.01
N THR A 34 29.65 -6.11 -19.48
CA THR A 34 30.00 -5.05 -18.52
C THR A 34 29.95 -3.63 -19.09
N ALA A 35 29.20 -3.41 -20.19
CA ALA A 35 29.11 -2.14 -20.91
C ALA A 35 27.73 -1.46 -20.79
N GLU A 36 26.71 -2.12 -20.22
CA GLU A 36 25.36 -1.55 -20.03
C GLU A 36 25.01 -1.24 -18.56
N LEU A 37 25.99 -1.12 -17.68
CA LEU A 37 25.76 -0.70 -16.28
C LEU A 37 25.82 0.83 -16.08
N LEU A 38 25.92 1.60 -17.16
CA LEU A 38 26.04 3.06 -17.12
C LEU A 38 24.96 3.79 -17.95
N HIS A 39 23.83 3.14 -18.22
CA HIS A 39 22.69 3.81 -18.85
C HIS A 39 21.49 3.75 -17.92
N GLY A 40 21.45 4.77 -17.06
CA GLY A 40 20.20 5.26 -16.51
C GLY A 40 19.47 4.23 -15.66
N HIS A 41 19.77 4.28 -14.38
CA HIS A 41 18.75 4.23 -13.35
C HIS A 41 17.68 5.33 -13.59
N LEU A 42 17.01 5.35 -14.76
CA LEU A 42 15.58 5.56 -14.78
C LEU A 42 15.00 4.31 -14.12
N MET A 43 15.25 4.21 -12.81
CA MET A 43 14.28 3.57 -11.93
C MET A 43 12.98 4.16 -12.39
N ALA A 44 12.13 3.31 -12.98
CA ALA A 44 10.74 3.62 -13.14
C ALA A 44 10.38 4.32 -11.83
N ARG A 45 9.96 5.58 -11.94
CA ARG A 45 9.22 6.26 -10.89
C ARG A 45 8.05 5.35 -10.60
N SER A 46 8.29 4.31 -9.81
CA SER A 46 7.29 3.57 -9.09
C SER A 46 6.64 4.70 -8.34
N ALA A 47 5.50 5.17 -8.85
CA ALA A 47 4.77 6.26 -8.26
C ALA A 47 4.38 5.71 -6.88
N ILE A 48 5.20 6.04 -5.87
CA ILE A 48 4.98 5.58 -4.52
C ILE A 48 3.69 6.26 -4.12
N SER A 49 2.59 5.49 -4.09
CA SER A 49 1.32 6.00 -3.65
C SER A 49 1.39 6.24 -2.15
N LEU A 50 1.03 7.44 -1.72
CA LEU A 50 0.93 7.79 -0.30
C LEU A 50 -0.38 7.31 0.34
N GLN A 51 -1.29 6.65 -0.39
CA GLN A 51 -2.54 6.14 0.14
C GLN A 51 -2.29 5.02 1.17
N PRO A 52 -2.47 5.22 2.48
CA PRO A 52 -2.13 4.21 3.47
C PRO A 52 -3.21 3.12 3.62
N PHE A 53 -4.46 3.42 3.28
CA PHE A 53 -5.56 2.48 3.42
C PHE A 53 -5.51 1.38 2.35
N ARG A 54 -5.75 0.13 2.75
CA ARG A 54 -5.66 -1.06 1.88
C ARG A 54 -6.91 -1.91 1.86
N GLY A 55 -7.95 -1.55 2.62
CA GLY A 55 -9.25 -2.20 2.53
C GLY A 55 -9.91 -1.87 1.19
N ASP A 56 -10.66 -2.83 0.65
CA ASP A 56 -11.18 -2.80 -0.72
C ASP A 56 -12.56 -3.48 -0.82
N LEU A 57 -13.55 -2.94 -0.09
CA LEU A 57 -14.87 -3.55 -0.05
C LEU A 57 -15.48 -3.50 -1.45
N ALA A 58 -16.20 -4.56 -1.84
CA ALA A 58 -16.69 -4.74 -3.20
C ALA A 58 -15.58 -4.78 -4.28
N GLY A 59 -14.32 -5.03 -3.90
CA GLY A 59 -13.16 -5.02 -4.81
C GLY A 59 -12.75 -3.60 -5.23
N VAL A 60 -13.16 -2.58 -4.48
CA VAL A 60 -12.90 -1.18 -4.78
C VAL A 60 -11.84 -0.65 -3.81
N ALA A 61 -10.61 -0.50 -4.29
CA ALA A 61 -9.53 0.12 -3.52
C ALA A 61 -9.61 1.67 -3.58
N ALA A 62 -9.02 2.34 -2.57
CA ALA A 62 -8.87 3.78 -2.60
C ALA A 62 -7.86 4.22 -3.67
N ASP A 63 -8.14 5.37 -4.29
CA ASP A 63 -7.28 5.94 -5.32
C ASP A 63 -5.86 6.20 -4.79
N ALA A 64 -4.89 6.04 -5.69
CA ALA A 64 -3.52 6.37 -5.38
C ALA A 64 -3.34 7.88 -5.17
N ILE A 65 -2.55 8.23 -4.14
CA ILE A 65 -2.12 9.61 -3.91
C ILE A 65 -0.72 9.72 -4.50
N THR A 66 -0.60 10.37 -5.65
CA THR A 66 0.64 10.44 -6.43
C THR A 66 1.19 11.87 -6.48
N GLN A 67 2.43 12.01 -6.94
CA GLN A 67 3.05 13.31 -7.06
C GLN A 67 2.54 14.00 -8.33
N SER A 68 1.94 15.17 -8.16
CA SER A 68 1.52 16.05 -9.24
C SER A 68 2.72 16.69 -9.95
N SER A 69 2.49 17.20 -11.16
CA SER A 69 3.45 18.03 -11.90
C SER A 69 3.47 19.51 -11.45
N ASP A 70 2.47 19.95 -10.70
CA ASP A 70 2.36 21.31 -10.15
C ASP A 70 2.94 21.34 -8.73
N SER A 71 4.07 22.04 -8.55
CA SER A 71 4.73 22.15 -7.24
C SER A 71 3.90 22.88 -6.18
N SER A 72 2.92 23.69 -6.58
CA SER A 72 1.99 24.35 -5.66
C SER A 72 0.85 23.42 -5.19
N ARG A 73 0.57 22.37 -5.95
CA ARG A 73 -0.45 21.35 -5.69
C ARG A 73 0.15 19.96 -5.85
N GLN A 74 1.08 19.64 -4.95
CA GLN A 74 1.99 18.50 -5.02
C GLN A 74 1.34 17.11 -4.99
N TYR A 75 0.09 16.99 -4.54
CA TYR A 75 -0.64 15.71 -4.47
C TYR A 75 -1.64 15.60 -5.61
N GLU A 76 -1.74 14.44 -6.24
CA GLU A 76 -2.73 14.13 -7.28
C GLU A 76 -3.50 12.87 -6.93
N VAL A 77 -4.83 12.91 -7.09
CA VAL A 77 -5.75 11.80 -6.89
C VAL A 77 -6.75 11.80 -8.05
N ASN A 78 -6.69 10.79 -8.90
CA ASN A 78 -7.60 10.65 -10.05
C ASN A 78 -7.70 11.91 -10.92
N GLY A 79 -6.58 12.58 -11.16
CA GLY A 79 -6.48 13.83 -11.93
C GLY A 79 -6.82 15.12 -11.18
N ASP A 80 -7.41 15.04 -9.98
CA ASP A 80 -7.58 16.20 -9.10
C ASP A 80 -6.27 16.45 -8.32
N THR A 81 -5.81 17.71 -8.22
CA THR A 81 -4.58 18.04 -7.48
C THR A 81 -4.85 18.80 -6.17
N PHE A 82 -3.97 18.68 -5.18
CA PHE A 82 -4.17 19.20 -3.83
C PHE A 82 -2.88 19.77 -3.25
N MET A 83 -3.03 20.79 -2.40
CA MET A 83 -1.91 21.45 -1.74
C MET A 83 -1.36 20.62 -0.57
N ASP A 84 -2.25 19.91 0.13
CA ASP A 84 -1.95 19.12 1.32
C ASP A 84 -2.42 17.66 1.20
N PHE A 85 -1.74 16.78 1.94
CA PHE A 85 -1.99 15.34 1.93
C PHE A 85 -3.37 14.98 2.52
N ALA A 86 -3.82 15.67 3.57
CA ALA A 86 -5.05 15.31 4.25
C ALA A 86 -6.27 15.50 3.33
N THR A 87 -6.31 16.60 2.57
CA THR A 87 -7.35 16.85 1.57
C THR A 87 -7.29 15.81 0.44
N ALA A 88 -6.10 15.50 -0.07
CA ALA A 88 -5.91 14.47 -1.09
C ALA A 88 -6.38 13.08 -0.59
N ALA A 89 -6.00 12.71 0.62
CA ALA A 89 -6.37 11.41 1.20
C ALA A 89 -7.87 11.32 1.46
N SER A 90 -8.52 12.39 1.95
CA SER A 90 -9.98 12.42 2.06
C SER A 90 -10.64 12.23 0.70
N ARG A 91 -10.14 12.91 -0.35
CA ARG A 91 -10.66 12.73 -1.71
C ARG A 91 -10.56 11.29 -2.18
N ALA A 92 -9.42 10.64 -1.96
CA ALA A 92 -9.21 9.24 -2.34
C ALA A 92 -10.17 8.28 -1.61
N CYS A 93 -10.41 8.50 -0.31
CA CYS A 93 -11.39 7.73 0.46
C CYS A 93 -12.83 7.99 -0.02
N ASP A 94 -13.18 9.24 -0.34
CA ASP A 94 -14.50 9.59 -0.85
C ASP A 94 -14.75 9.00 -2.26
N ASN A 95 -13.71 8.94 -3.10
CA ASN A 95 -13.79 8.27 -4.40
C ASN A 95 -13.99 6.76 -4.26
N GLN A 96 -13.31 6.12 -3.29
CA GLN A 96 -13.51 4.72 -2.93
C GLN A 96 -14.96 4.49 -2.49
N HIS A 97 -15.46 5.31 -1.57
CA HIS A 97 -16.81 5.22 -1.04
C HIS A 97 -17.84 5.28 -2.17
N ASN A 98 -17.74 6.27 -3.05
CA ASN A 98 -18.70 6.43 -4.15
C ASN A 98 -18.70 5.21 -5.09
N SER A 99 -17.51 4.67 -5.39
CA SER A 99 -17.37 3.48 -6.23
C SER A 99 -17.90 2.22 -5.55
N CYS A 100 -17.70 2.08 -4.23
CA CYS A 100 -18.29 1.01 -3.41
C CYS A 100 -19.82 1.12 -3.38
N ALA A 101 -20.34 2.33 -3.12
CA ALA A 101 -21.78 2.60 -3.08
C ALA A 101 -22.44 2.32 -4.44
N ASP A 102 -21.78 2.68 -5.53
CA ASP A 102 -22.23 2.35 -6.88
C ASP A 102 -22.28 0.83 -7.11
N ALA A 103 -21.29 0.07 -6.62
CA ALA A 103 -21.29 -1.38 -6.72
C ALA A 103 -22.42 -2.03 -5.89
N ALA A 104 -22.68 -1.50 -4.69
CA ALA A 104 -23.79 -1.93 -3.84
C ALA A 104 -25.15 -1.63 -4.51
N ASN A 105 -25.33 -0.40 -5.02
CA ASN A 105 -26.56 0.03 -5.68
C ASN A 105 -26.85 -0.73 -6.98
N ARG A 106 -25.81 -1.06 -7.74
CA ARG A 106 -25.91 -1.86 -8.99
C ARG A 106 -26.00 -3.36 -8.74
N GLN A 107 -25.93 -3.81 -7.49
CA GLN A 107 -25.93 -5.23 -7.11
C GLN A 107 -24.80 -6.04 -7.76
N THR A 108 -23.68 -5.38 -8.09
CA THR A 108 -22.50 -6.04 -8.65
C THR A 108 -21.62 -6.65 -7.56
N ALA A 109 -21.77 -6.19 -6.31
CA ALA A 109 -21.17 -6.80 -5.13
C ALA A 109 -22.26 -7.50 -4.30
N VAL A 110 -22.08 -8.79 -4.03
CA VAL A 110 -23.05 -9.58 -3.26
C VAL A 110 -22.86 -9.32 -1.77
N ASN A 111 -23.96 -9.08 -1.05
CA ASN A 111 -23.97 -8.82 0.39
C ASN A 111 -23.20 -7.57 0.84
N VAL A 112 -23.04 -6.57 -0.03
CA VAL A 112 -22.48 -5.25 0.33
C VAL A 112 -23.59 -4.22 0.30
N THR A 113 -23.72 -3.45 1.37
CA THR A 113 -24.64 -2.31 1.47
C THR A 113 -23.87 -1.00 1.42
N VAL A 114 -24.57 0.11 1.11
CA VAL A 114 -23.98 1.45 1.18
C VAL A 114 -23.48 1.76 2.59
N SER A 115 -24.15 1.26 3.64
CA SER A 115 -23.71 1.43 5.03
C SER A 115 -22.36 0.75 5.32
N ASP A 116 -22.06 -0.36 4.63
CA ASP A 116 -20.74 -1.00 4.74
C ASP A 116 -19.66 -0.13 4.07
N CYS A 117 -20.01 0.52 2.95
CA CYS A 117 -19.13 1.50 2.29
C CYS A 117 -18.88 2.73 3.18
N ASP A 118 -19.90 3.24 3.89
CA ASP A 118 -19.74 4.34 4.85
C ASP A 118 -18.77 3.98 5.98
N THR A 119 -18.86 2.75 6.48
CA THR A 119 -17.96 2.20 7.50
C THR A 119 -16.52 2.17 6.96
N GLN A 120 -16.34 1.63 5.76
CA GLN A 120 -15.02 1.62 5.09
C GLN A 120 -14.48 3.03 4.86
N ASN A 121 -15.31 4.01 4.49
CA ASN A 121 -14.86 5.40 4.32
C ASN A 121 -14.33 5.99 5.63
N THR A 122 -15.02 5.71 6.74
CA THR A 122 -14.61 6.15 8.07
C THR A 122 -13.26 5.53 8.46
N GLU A 123 -13.07 4.24 8.21
CA GLU A 123 -11.80 3.54 8.44
C GLU A 123 -10.68 4.09 7.54
N CYS A 124 -10.95 4.31 6.25
CA CYS A 124 -10.01 4.89 5.30
C CYS A 124 -9.51 6.25 5.78
N LYS A 125 -10.42 7.14 6.20
CA LYS A 125 -10.06 8.46 6.72
C LYS A 125 -9.31 8.38 8.05
N ALA A 126 -9.64 7.44 8.93
CA ALA A 126 -8.91 7.24 10.18
C ALA A 126 -7.47 6.75 9.95
N VAL A 127 -7.27 5.82 9.01
CA VAL A 127 -5.94 5.34 8.61
C VAL A 127 -5.16 6.45 7.92
N ALA A 128 -5.80 7.23 7.05
CA ALA A 128 -5.19 8.40 6.42
C ALA A 128 -4.73 9.44 7.45
N ALA A 129 -5.52 9.72 8.48
CA ALA A 129 -5.15 10.63 9.55
C ALA A 129 -3.97 10.13 10.40
N SER A 130 -3.71 8.83 10.40
CA SER A 130 -2.61 8.18 11.14
C SER A 130 -1.38 7.88 10.27
N ALA A 131 -1.36 8.36 9.02
CA ALA A 131 -0.27 8.11 8.08
C ALA A 131 1.06 8.70 8.58
N THR A 132 2.12 7.89 8.55
CA THR A 132 3.48 8.34 8.91
C THR A 132 4.21 8.97 7.73
N GLN A 133 3.90 8.54 6.50
CA GLN A 133 4.43 9.11 5.27
C GLN A 133 3.34 9.94 4.58
N THR A 134 3.48 11.26 4.64
CA THR A 134 2.50 12.21 4.07
C THR A 134 3.08 13.09 2.97
N ALA A 135 4.36 12.96 2.65
CA ALA A 135 5.04 13.72 1.60
C ALA A 135 5.83 12.80 0.67
N PHE A 136 6.10 13.22 -0.56
CA PHE A 136 6.97 12.47 -1.46
C PHE A 136 8.44 12.70 -1.08
N PRO A 137 9.29 11.66 -1.04
CA PRO A 137 10.71 11.86 -0.85
C PRO A 137 11.24 12.66 -2.05
N VAL A 138 11.77 13.85 -1.78
CA VAL A 138 12.55 14.57 -2.79
C VAL A 138 13.83 13.77 -2.95
N LEU A 139 13.95 13.05 -4.07
CA LEU A 139 15.23 12.50 -4.50
C LEU A 139 16.10 13.68 -4.93
N THR A 140 16.68 14.39 -3.96
CA THR A 140 17.85 15.20 -4.21
C THR A 140 18.95 14.22 -4.57
N THR A 141 19.12 13.94 -5.86
CA THR A 141 20.38 13.41 -6.35
C THR A 141 21.42 14.48 -6.07
N SER A 142 22.17 14.29 -4.98
CA SER A 142 23.35 15.07 -4.68
C SER A 142 24.37 14.90 -5.80
N ASN A 143 24.30 15.74 -6.84
CA ASN A 143 25.42 15.97 -7.73
C ASN A 143 26.42 16.98 -7.13
N THR A 144 26.45 17.13 -5.80
CA THR A 144 27.37 18.01 -5.08
C THR A 144 27.91 17.39 -3.77
N GLU A 145 27.90 16.06 -3.64
CA GLU A 145 28.72 15.38 -2.61
C GLU A 145 29.82 14.54 -3.28
N PHE A 146 30.62 15.22 -4.10
CA PHE A 146 32.03 14.87 -4.36
C PHE A 146 32.97 15.91 -3.71
N ASP A 147 32.51 16.61 -2.67
CA ASP A 147 33.35 17.47 -1.82
C ASP A 147 33.95 16.68 -0.64
N PHE A 148 34.51 15.49 -0.93
CA PHE A 148 35.30 14.74 0.05
C PHE A 148 36.57 14.19 -0.61
N PHE A 149 37.63 15.00 -0.46
CA PHE A 149 39.05 14.73 -0.76
C PHE A 149 39.50 14.78 -2.23
N CYS A 150 39.56 15.99 -2.78
CA CYS A 150 40.64 16.38 -3.68
C CYS A 150 41.20 17.74 -3.25
N ASP A 151 41.81 17.81 -2.07
CA ASP A 151 42.85 18.81 -1.79
C ASP A 151 43.99 18.11 -1.02
N GLN A 152 45.03 17.81 -1.81
CA GLN A 152 46.46 17.68 -1.48
C GLN A 152 46.93 16.62 -0.47
#